data_AF-A0A0Q5AQ00-F1
#
_entry.id   AF-A0A0Q5AQ00-F1
#
_cell.length_a   1.000
_cell.length_b   1.000
_cell.length_c   1.000
_cell.angle_alpha   90.00
_cell.angle_beta   90.00
_cell.angle_gamma   90.00
#
_symmetry.space_group_name_H-M   'P 1'
#
loop_
_entity.id
_entity.type
_entity.pdbx_description
1 polymer ?
#
loop_
_entity_poly.entity_id
_entity_poly.type
_entity_poly.pdbx_seq_one_letter_code
_entity_poly.pdbx_strand_id
1 'polypeptide(L)'
;MIDLLLRLLACLLPPLARDRYLEEWRADIAGAPEHRRDVLLGALVLSATLDRGLPAHSGEPRFLRPRRLARRGLGLLTAAAVVLIGIYLTGGGIVPEGASEGVLAALQATGRTLTVLAIVTALVGAAYLAGAARAAATRTARISLLAAIAGPAMVVVGVLVPGAPWWLPLLGFTVVFAGLATGIAVTGGTRPIAVEHRTAPRRQRVPVAVGSAVLVVAVIVVGGIDLIVWNPLSKVPGTDLATIYALMAERDGFSLTGTLVATAIWAVFWSVPALLVAGLAVHRAGANLTPRRLVIVMLSLVGAAIFCRFFTGFGIGMSIADSFSTNGGDGSIVSAVLPSVGQLALAGAAIALGWAPRVQSRPVESAAVA
;
A
#
# COMPACT_ATOMS: atom_id res chain seq x y z
N MET A 1 21.03 -38.96 -12.17
CA MET A 1 20.33 -38.60 -10.91
C MET A 1 21.08 -37.52 -10.12
N ILE A 2 22.38 -37.69 -9.83
CA ILE A 2 23.15 -36.73 -9.02
C ILE A 2 23.25 -35.33 -9.66
N ASP A 3 23.48 -35.25 -10.98
CA ASP A 3 23.49 -33.95 -11.68
C ASP A 3 22.17 -33.19 -11.56
N LEU A 4 21.03 -33.90 -11.56
CA LEU A 4 19.70 -33.30 -11.36
C LEU A 4 19.58 -32.70 -9.95
N LEU A 5 20.06 -33.42 -8.92
CA LEU A 5 20.07 -32.92 -7.55
C LEU A 5 20.96 -31.68 -7.40
N LEU A 6 22.14 -31.66 -8.01
CA LEU A 6 23.00 -30.47 -8.01
C LEU A 6 22.35 -29.29 -8.70
N ARG A 7 21.67 -29.49 -9.84
CA ARG A 7 20.90 -28.42 -10.50
C ARG A 7 19.79 -27.89 -9.61
N LEU A 8 19.07 -28.75 -8.90
CA LEU A 8 18.03 -28.35 -7.94
C LEU A 8 18.61 -27.55 -6.77
N LEU A 9 19.75 -27.96 -6.22
CA LEU A 9 20.45 -27.21 -5.17
C LEU A 9 20.98 -25.87 -5.69
N ALA A 10 21.52 -25.84 -6.90
CA ALA A 10 22.01 -24.62 -7.55
C ALA A 10 20.87 -23.62 -7.82
N CYS A 11 19.63 -24.11 -8.04
CA CYS A 11 18.45 -23.25 -8.13
C CYS A 11 18.17 -22.48 -6.83
N LEU A 12 18.61 -22.97 -5.66
CA LEU A 12 18.48 -22.30 -4.37
C LEU A 12 19.55 -21.20 -4.16
N LEU A 13 20.60 -21.19 -4.99
CA LEU A 13 21.67 -20.21 -4.93
C LEU A 13 21.31 -18.91 -5.66
N PRO A 14 21.93 -17.77 -5.28
CA PRO A 14 21.85 -16.52 -6.03
C PRO A 14 22.27 -16.70 -7.50
N PRO A 15 21.64 -15.99 -8.47
CA PRO A 15 21.89 -16.20 -9.89
C PRO A 15 23.36 -16.10 -10.30
N LEU A 16 24.12 -15.15 -9.71
CA LEU A 16 25.54 -14.95 -10.03
C LEU A 16 26.46 -16.02 -9.44
N ALA A 17 25.99 -16.74 -8.42
CA ALA A 17 26.75 -17.79 -7.76
C ALA A 17 26.37 -19.18 -8.29
N ARG A 18 25.20 -19.31 -8.91
CA ARG A 18 24.61 -20.57 -9.35
C ARG A 18 25.53 -21.35 -10.29
N ASP A 19 25.97 -20.72 -11.37
CA ASP A 19 26.71 -21.43 -12.42
C ASP A 19 28.09 -21.82 -11.92
N ARG A 20 28.78 -20.90 -11.23
CA ARG A 20 30.07 -21.16 -10.59
C ARG A 20 30.02 -22.34 -9.60
N TYR A 21 29.10 -22.33 -8.64
CA TYR A 21 29.03 -23.42 -7.65
C TYR A 21 28.55 -24.74 -8.27
N LEU A 22 27.69 -24.69 -9.28
CA LEU A 22 27.28 -25.88 -10.01
C LEU A 22 28.47 -26.51 -10.75
N GLU A 23 29.34 -25.70 -11.34
CA GLU A 23 30.58 -26.15 -11.97
C GLU A 23 31.56 -26.73 -10.94
N GLU A 24 31.77 -26.04 -9.81
CA GLU A 24 32.63 -26.52 -8.71
C GLU A 24 32.14 -27.88 -8.19
N TRP A 25 30.85 -28.04 -7.88
CA TRP A 25 30.30 -29.32 -7.39
C TRP A 25 30.38 -30.45 -8.42
N ARG A 26 30.26 -30.13 -9.71
CA ARG A 26 30.44 -31.11 -10.79
C ARG A 26 31.89 -31.56 -10.90
N ALA A 27 32.83 -30.62 -10.78
CA ALA A 27 34.25 -30.93 -10.76
C ALA A 27 34.61 -31.80 -9.54
N ASP A 28 34.08 -31.50 -8.36
CA ASP A 28 34.31 -32.28 -7.14
C ASP A 28 33.81 -33.73 -7.28
N ILE A 29 32.62 -33.94 -7.84
CA ILE A 29 32.09 -35.29 -8.09
C ILE A 29 32.90 -36.04 -9.15
N ALA A 30 33.42 -35.34 -10.15
CA ALA A 30 34.27 -35.95 -11.18
C ALA A 30 35.64 -36.34 -10.61
N GLY A 31 36.20 -35.54 -9.70
CA GLY A 31 37.48 -35.79 -9.05
C GLY A 31 37.45 -36.86 -7.95
N ALA A 32 36.30 -37.06 -7.29
CA ALA A 32 36.15 -38.01 -6.18
C ALA A 32 34.81 -38.78 -6.27
N PRO A 33 34.68 -39.75 -7.21
CA PRO A 33 33.42 -40.44 -7.45
C PRO A 33 32.94 -41.29 -6.27
N GLU A 34 33.83 -41.75 -5.40
CA GLU A 34 33.51 -42.45 -4.15
C GLU A 34 32.88 -41.53 -3.08
N HIS A 35 33.13 -40.20 -3.15
CA HIS A 35 32.65 -39.21 -2.17
C HIS A 35 31.39 -38.43 -2.60
N ARG A 36 30.63 -38.95 -3.57
CA ARG A 36 29.41 -38.31 -4.12
C ARG A 36 28.41 -37.85 -3.05
N ARG A 37 28.24 -38.64 -1.97
CA ARG A 37 27.31 -38.31 -0.89
C ARG A 37 27.78 -37.10 -0.09
N ASP A 38 29.08 -37.01 0.17
CA ASP A 38 29.69 -35.93 0.93
C ASP A 38 29.61 -34.60 0.15
N VAL A 39 29.87 -34.65 -1.16
CA VAL A 39 29.72 -33.46 -2.04
C VAL A 39 28.27 -32.98 -2.07
N LEU A 40 27.29 -33.88 -2.18
CA LEU A 40 25.87 -33.50 -2.15
C LEU A 40 25.45 -32.87 -0.81
N LEU A 41 25.96 -33.40 0.31
CA LEU A 41 25.66 -32.90 1.64
C LEU A 41 26.34 -31.54 1.87
N GLY A 42 27.58 -31.38 1.39
CA GLY A 42 28.30 -30.11 1.36
C GLY A 42 27.56 -29.06 0.53
N ALA A 43 27.06 -29.41 -0.67
CA ALA A 43 26.26 -28.54 -1.52
C ALA A 43 24.95 -28.11 -0.84
N LEU A 44 24.27 -29.03 -0.15
CA LEU A 44 23.05 -28.74 0.61
C LEU A 44 23.34 -27.78 1.78
N VAL A 45 24.35 -28.07 2.61
CA VAL A 45 24.75 -27.20 3.72
C VAL A 45 25.14 -25.82 3.21
N LEU A 46 25.97 -25.75 2.15
CA LEU A 46 26.36 -24.49 1.52
C LEU A 46 25.14 -23.72 1.02
N SER A 47 24.18 -24.38 0.35
CA SER A 47 22.97 -23.70 -0.14
C SER A 47 22.11 -23.08 0.98
N ALA A 48 22.18 -23.66 2.18
CA ALA A 48 21.51 -23.19 3.39
C ALA A 48 22.31 -22.09 4.12
N THR A 49 23.64 -22.17 4.14
CA THR A 49 24.52 -21.28 4.92
C THR A 49 25.17 -20.17 4.11
N LEU A 50 25.11 -20.21 2.78
CA LEU A 50 25.74 -19.23 1.90
C LEU A 50 25.31 -17.81 2.31
N ASP A 51 26.28 -16.92 2.51
CA ASP A 51 26.00 -15.51 2.75
C ASP A 51 25.46 -14.85 1.48
N ARG A 52 24.14 -14.95 1.30
CA ARG A 52 23.38 -14.32 0.22
C ARG A 52 23.45 -12.79 0.25
N GLY A 53 24.06 -12.19 1.28
CA GLY A 53 24.37 -10.77 1.38
C GLY A 53 25.72 -10.38 0.76
N LEU A 54 26.61 -11.34 0.47
CA LEU A 54 27.89 -11.05 -0.17
C LEU A 54 27.68 -10.39 -1.54
N PRO A 55 28.36 -9.27 -1.83
CA PRO A 55 28.29 -8.63 -3.14
C PRO A 55 28.70 -9.57 -4.28
N ALA A 56 29.67 -10.46 -4.03
CA ALA A 56 30.09 -11.48 -4.98
C ALA A 56 28.96 -12.44 -5.41
N HIS A 57 27.98 -12.71 -4.55
CA HIS A 57 26.87 -13.61 -4.85
C HIS A 57 25.60 -12.86 -5.28
N SER A 58 25.37 -11.66 -4.74
CA SER A 58 24.15 -10.89 -5.00
C SER A 58 24.28 -9.87 -6.14
N GLY A 59 25.51 -9.48 -6.50
CA GLY A 59 25.79 -8.38 -7.41
C GLY A 59 25.47 -7.00 -6.83
N GLU A 60 24.99 -6.97 -5.58
CA GLU A 60 24.52 -5.77 -4.90
C GLU A 60 25.43 -5.45 -3.70
N PRO A 61 25.69 -4.16 -3.41
CA PRO A 61 26.30 -3.77 -2.14
C PRO A 61 25.53 -4.32 -0.94
N ARG A 62 26.24 -4.79 0.10
CA ARG A 62 25.67 -5.42 1.33
C ARG A 62 24.49 -4.66 1.95
N PHE A 63 24.46 -3.33 1.80
CA PHE A 63 23.46 -2.45 2.40
C PHE A 63 22.15 -2.32 1.60
N LEU A 64 22.09 -2.74 0.33
CA LEU A 64 20.89 -2.56 -0.50
C LEU A 64 19.79 -3.56 -0.18
N ARG A 65 20.14 -4.82 0.12
CA ARG A 65 19.17 -5.86 0.45
C ARG A 65 18.28 -5.51 1.65
N PRO A 66 18.82 -5.17 2.84
CA PRO A 66 17.97 -4.82 3.98
C PRO A 66 17.09 -3.60 3.68
N ARG A 67 17.60 -2.59 2.98
CA ARG A 67 16.80 -1.41 2.57
C ARG A 67 15.64 -1.78 1.63
N ARG A 68 15.87 -2.66 0.66
CA ARG A 68 14.82 -3.13 -0.26
C ARG A 68 13.74 -3.92 0.48
N LEU A 69 14.15 -4.86 1.34
CA LEU A 69 13.22 -5.64 2.15
C LEU A 69 12.42 -4.71 3.07
N ALA A 70 13.08 -3.73 3.70
CA ALA A 70 12.44 -2.72 4.54
C ALA A 70 11.39 -1.91 3.76
N ARG A 71 11.73 -1.38 2.57
CA ARG A 71 10.78 -0.61 1.75
C ARG A 71 9.55 -1.43 1.34
N ARG A 72 9.74 -2.70 0.97
CA ARG A 72 8.63 -3.61 0.63
C ARG A 72 7.77 -3.92 1.84
N GLY A 73 8.40 -4.23 2.97
CA GLY A 73 7.71 -4.49 4.23
C GLY A 73 6.89 -3.29 4.68
N LEU A 74 7.49 -2.09 4.68
CA LEU A 74 6.80 -0.84 4.99
C LEU A 74 5.63 -0.57 4.04
N GLY A 75 5.83 -0.70 2.72
CA GLY A 75 4.74 -0.50 1.75
C GLY A 75 3.54 -1.44 1.98
N LEU A 76 3.79 -2.71 2.29
CA LEU A 76 2.75 -3.69 2.60
C LEU A 76 2.06 -3.40 3.94
N LEU A 77 2.83 -3.06 4.99
CA LEU A 77 2.26 -2.69 6.28
C LEU A 77 1.41 -1.42 6.21
N THR A 78 1.87 -0.40 5.46
CA THR A 78 1.07 0.81 5.21
C THR A 78 -0.21 0.47 4.45
N ALA A 79 -0.14 -0.38 3.42
CA ALA A 79 -1.32 -0.81 2.68
C ALA A 79 -2.33 -1.55 3.56
N ALA A 80 -1.87 -2.49 4.38
CA ALA A 80 -2.72 -3.20 5.33
C ALA A 80 -3.32 -2.25 6.37
N ALA A 81 -2.52 -1.32 6.91
CA ALA A 81 -2.98 -0.35 7.89
C ALA A 81 -4.08 0.55 7.32
N VAL A 82 -3.94 1.05 6.10
CA VAL A 82 -4.97 1.89 5.47
C VAL A 82 -6.30 1.15 5.32
N VAL A 83 -6.29 -0.11 4.87
CA VAL A 83 -7.51 -0.91 4.75
C VAL A 83 -8.12 -1.20 6.12
N LEU A 84 -7.33 -1.65 7.10
CA LEU A 84 -7.85 -1.99 8.43
C LEU A 84 -8.37 -0.76 9.19
N ILE A 85 -7.66 0.37 9.15
CA ILE A 85 -8.11 1.63 9.73
C ILE A 85 -9.41 2.08 9.04
N GLY A 86 -9.46 2.01 7.71
CA GLY A 86 -10.67 2.37 6.97
C GLY A 86 -11.87 1.52 7.35
N ILE A 87 -11.71 0.19 7.45
CA ILE A 87 -12.77 -0.74 7.90
C ILE A 87 -13.19 -0.44 9.34
N TYR A 88 -12.24 -0.13 10.22
CA TYR A 88 -12.54 0.24 11.60
C TYR A 88 -13.35 1.55 11.67
N LEU A 89 -12.94 2.59 10.94
CA LEU A 89 -13.60 3.89 10.92
C LEU A 89 -15.01 3.83 10.32
N THR A 90 -15.28 2.87 9.42
CA THR A 90 -16.62 2.63 8.88
C THR A 90 -17.42 1.60 9.68
N GLY A 91 -16.94 1.15 10.84
CA GLY A 91 -17.65 0.17 11.68
C GLY A 91 -17.80 -1.21 11.03
N GLY A 92 -16.91 -1.59 10.12
CA GLY A 92 -17.02 -2.81 9.31
C GLY A 92 -17.62 -2.59 7.92
N GLY A 93 -18.03 -1.36 7.60
CA GLY A 93 -18.65 -0.96 6.34
C GLY A 93 -19.91 -0.14 6.57
N ILE A 94 -20.26 0.72 5.61
CA ILE A 94 -21.52 1.47 5.66
C ILE A 94 -22.64 0.53 5.20
N VAL A 95 -23.72 0.47 5.97
CA VAL A 95 -24.91 -0.32 5.65
C VAL A 95 -25.87 0.58 4.88
N PRO A 96 -26.05 0.39 3.56
CA PRO A 96 -26.96 1.22 2.79
C PRO A 96 -28.41 0.99 3.19
N GLU A 97 -29.18 2.08 3.28
CA GLU A 97 -30.59 2.07 3.62
C GLU A 97 -31.42 1.56 2.44
N GLY A 98 -32.40 0.69 2.71
CA GLY A 98 -33.27 0.09 1.68
C GLY A 98 -32.57 -0.90 0.74
N ALA A 99 -31.32 -1.28 1.00
CA ALA A 99 -30.62 -2.27 0.18
C ALA A 99 -31.21 -3.67 0.35
N SER A 100 -31.27 -4.44 -0.75
CA SER A 100 -31.72 -5.83 -0.71
C SER A 100 -30.73 -6.70 0.08
N GLU A 101 -31.22 -7.82 0.62
CA GLU A 101 -30.40 -8.79 1.36
C GLU A 101 -29.17 -9.25 0.58
N GLY A 102 -29.32 -9.43 -0.75
CA GLY A 102 -28.21 -9.80 -1.63
C GLY A 102 -27.11 -8.75 -1.70
N VAL A 103 -27.47 -7.45 -1.73
CA VAL A 103 -26.50 -6.34 -1.73
C VAL A 103 -25.79 -6.27 -0.38
N LEU A 104 -26.53 -6.40 0.73
CA LEU A 104 -25.95 -6.41 2.07
C LEU A 104 -24.97 -7.58 2.26
N ALA A 105 -25.35 -8.77 1.82
CA ALA A 105 -24.48 -9.95 1.85
C ALA A 105 -23.21 -9.73 1.02
N ALA A 106 -23.32 -9.14 -0.17
CA ALA A 106 -22.17 -8.84 -1.02
C ALA A 106 -21.22 -7.81 -0.37
N LEU A 107 -21.75 -6.75 0.25
CA LEU A 107 -20.94 -5.74 0.95
C LEU A 107 -20.22 -6.35 2.17
N GLN A 108 -20.92 -7.16 2.97
CA GLN A 108 -20.31 -7.86 4.11
C GLN A 108 -19.23 -8.85 3.68
N ALA A 109 -19.49 -9.63 2.62
CA ALA A 109 -18.50 -10.55 2.04
C ALA A 109 -17.27 -9.81 1.53
N THR A 110 -17.48 -8.65 0.89
CA THR A 110 -16.40 -7.77 0.42
C THR A 110 -15.57 -7.26 1.60
N GLY A 111 -16.21 -6.72 2.64
CA GLY A 111 -15.53 -6.25 3.85
C GLY A 111 -14.71 -7.34 4.54
N ARG A 112 -15.26 -8.55 4.70
CA ARG A 112 -14.52 -9.71 5.24
C ARG A 112 -13.32 -10.08 4.37
N THR A 113 -13.49 -10.11 3.06
CA THR A 113 -12.43 -10.42 2.11
C THR A 113 -11.29 -9.39 2.20
N LEU A 114 -11.63 -8.09 2.24
CA LEU A 114 -10.65 -7.01 2.40
C LEU A 114 -9.90 -7.12 3.73
N THR A 115 -10.59 -7.42 4.83
CA THR A 115 -9.95 -7.65 6.14
C THR A 115 -8.95 -8.81 6.09
N VAL A 116 -9.35 -9.96 5.53
CA VAL A 116 -8.45 -11.14 5.41
C VAL A 116 -7.24 -10.80 4.55
N LEU A 117 -7.45 -10.15 3.40
CA LEU A 117 -6.36 -9.74 2.52
C LEU A 117 -5.42 -8.75 3.20
N ALA A 118 -5.94 -7.80 3.98
CA ALA A 118 -5.14 -6.85 4.73
C ALA A 118 -4.30 -7.55 5.81
N ILE A 119 -4.86 -8.53 6.54
CA ILE A 119 -4.13 -9.33 7.53
C ILE A 119 -3.00 -10.12 6.87
N VAL A 120 -3.28 -10.82 5.77
CA VAL A 120 -2.25 -11.58 5.02
C VAL A 120 -1.16 -10.62 4.52
N THR A 121 -1.55 -9.47 3.98
CA THR A 121 -0.62 -8.42 3.53
C THR A 121 0.25 -7.93 4.68
N ALA A 122 -0.32 -7.73 5.88
CA ALA A 122 0.43 -7.33 7.06
C ALA A 122 1.45 -8.38 7.49
N LEU A 123 1.07 -9.67 7.49
CA LEU A 123 1.96 -10.78 7.83
C LEU A 123 3.14 -10.88 6.84
N VAL A 124 2.87 -10.75 5.54
CA VAL A 124 3.93 -10.72 4.51
C VAL A 124 4.82 -9.50 4.70
N GLY A 125 4.24 -8.33 5.00
CA GLY A 125 4.99 -7.11 5.32
C GLY A 125 5.93 -7.28 6.53
N ALA A 126 5.42 -7.88 7.61
CA ALA A 126 6.20 -8.21 8.80
C ALA A 126 7.34 -9.21 8.49
N ALA A 127 7.08 -10.23 7.67
CA ALA A 127 8.13 -11.16 7.22
C ALA A 127 9.25 -10.45 6.44
N TYR A 128 8.89 -9.50 5.56
CA TYR A 128 9.87 -8.66 4.87
C TYR A 128 10.70 -7.80 5.83
N LEU A 129 10.07 -7.17 6.83
CA LEU A 129 10.78 -6.38 7.85
C LEU A 129 11.68 -7.23 8.74
N ALA A 130 11.24 -8.43 9.14
CA ALA A 130 12.06 -9.37 9.90
C ALA A 130 13.27 -9.83 9.08
N GLY A 131 13.07 -10.11 7.78
CA GLY A 131 14.18 -10.40 6.86
C GLY A 131 15.13 -9.21 6.70
N ALA A 132 14.60 -7.98 6.65
CA ALA A 132 15.39 -6.76 6.62
C ALA A 132 16.23 -6.58 7.89
N ALA A 133 15.63 -6.81 9.06
CA ALA A 133 16.31 -6.74 10.35
C ALA A 133 17.42 -7.79 10.45
N ARG A 134 17.17 -9.04 10.05
CA ARG A 134 18.21 -10.08 10.01
C ARG A 134 19.38 -9.71 9.10
N ALA A 135 19.09 -9.08 7.96
CA ALA A 135 20.10 -8.65 7.00
C ALA A 135 20.77 -7.29 7.33
N ALA A 136 20.28 -6.56 8.34
CA ALA A 136 20.82 -5.25 8.68
C ALA A 136 22.15 -5.38 9.42
N ALA A 137 23.11 -4.53 9.05
CA ALA A 137 24.46 -4.52 9.61
C ALA A 137 24.53 -3.87 10.99
N THR A 138 23.72 -2.82 11.25
CA THR A 138 23.76 -2.06 12.50
C THR A 138 22.65 -2.50 13.46
N ARG A 139 22.97 -2.54 14.76
CA ARG A 139 22.01 -2.89 15.82
C ARG A 139 20.81 -1.93 15.85
N THR A 140 21.05 -0.65 15.58
CA THR A 140 20.03 0.39 15.49
C THR A 140 19.00 0.08 14.40
N ALA A 141 19.46 -0.26 13.18
CA ALA A 141 18.56 -0.62 12.08
C ALA A 141 17.74 -1.88 12.41
N ARG A 142 18.33 -2.87 13.09
CA ARG A 142 17.60 -4.07 13.55
C ARG A 142 16.47 -3.71 14.50
N ILE A 143 16.78 -2.93 15.54
CA ILE A 143 15.80 -2.53 16.56
C ILE A 143 14.69 -1.69 15.92
N SER A 144 15.02 -0.72 15.07
CA SER A 144 14.05 0.09 14.34
C SER A 144 13.08 -0.73 13.48
N LEU A 145 13.61 -1.69 12.73
CA LEU A 145 12.79 -2.55 11.86
C LEU A 145 11.91 -3.51 12.66
N LEU A 146 12.39 -4.01 13.80
CA LEU A 146 11.58 -4.83 14.71
C LEU A 146 10.52 -4.00 15.44
N ALA A 147 10.83 -2.77 15.83
CA ALA A 147 9.88 -1.84 16.42
C ALA A 147 8.70 -1.56 15.48
N ALA A 148 8.96 -1.40 14.17
CA ALA A 148 7.91 -1.24 13.16
C ALA A 148 6.97 -2.46 13.03
N ILE A 149 7.36 -3.64 13.53
CA ILE A 149 6.50 -4.84 13.61
C ILE A 149 5.81 -4.93 14.97
N ALA A 150 6.55 -4.65 16.06
CA ALA A 150 6.05 -4.79 17.42
C ALA A 150 4.98 -3.75 17.76
N GLY A 151 5.16 -2.50 17.31
CA GLY A 151 4.22 -1.41 17.59
C GLY A 151 2.78 -1.72 17.18
N PRO A 152 2.50 -2.09 15.91
CA PRO A 152 1.14 -2.42 15.49
C PRO A 152 0.57 -3.63 16.26
N ALA A 153 1.39 -4.63 16.55
CA ALA A 153 0.96 -5.79 17.33
C ALA A 153 0.54 -5.39 18.76
N MET A 154 1.28 -4.48 19.40
CA MET A 154 0.93 -3.94 20.72
C MET A 154 -0.39 -3.16 20.69
N VAL A 155 -0.63 -2.36 19.64
CA VAL A 155 -1.92 -1.67 19.47
C VAL A 155 -3.07 -2.68 19.35
N VAL A 156 -2.91 -3.69 18.49
CA VAL A 156 -3.92 -4.74 18.29
C VAL A 156 -4.21 -5.48 19.59
N VAL A 157 -3.18 -5.91 20.33
CA VAL A 157 -3.35 -6.58 21.62
C VAL A 157 -4.02 -5.65 22.63
N GLY A 158 -3.58 -4.40 22.73
CA GLY A 158 -4.13 -3.43 23.67
C GLY A 158 -5.59 -3.07 23.43
N VAL A 159 -6.06 -3.15 22.18
CA VAL A 159 -7.45 -2.82 21.81
C VAL A 159 -8.35 -4.06 21.87
N LEU A 160 -7.87 -5.23 21.44
CA LEU A 160 -8.72 -6.41 21.24
C LEU A 160 -8.69 -7.43 22.38
N VAL A 161 -7.65 -7.45 23.22
CA VAL A 161 -7.53 -8.45 24.29
C VAL A 161 -8.18 -7.96 25.58
N PRO A 162 -9.22 -8.64 26.09
CA PRO A 162 -9.84 -8.27 27.38
C PRO A 162 -8.80 -8.27 28.51
N GLY A 163 -8.80 -7.21 29.32
CA GLY A 163 -7.85 -7.04 30.43
C GLY A 163 -6.47 -6.51 30.03
N ALA A 164 -6.25 -6.17 28.75
CA ALA A 164 -5.03 -5.49 28.34
C ALA A 164 -4.92 -4.11 29.01
N PRO A 165 -3.70 -3.66 29.38
CA PRO A 165 -3.52 -2.35 30.00
C PRO A 165 -3.92 -1.22 29.04
N TRP A 166 -4.63 -0.20 29.54
CA TRP A 166 -5.10 0.95 28.75
C TRP A 166 -3.97 1.75 28.07
N TRP A 167 -2.75 1.71 28.63
CA TRP A 167 -1.58 2.39 28.07
C TRP A 167 -0.91 1.59 26.94
N LEU A 168 -1.25 0.32 26.74
CA LEU A 168 -0.60 -0.55 25.75
C LEU A 168 -0.81 -0.06 24.30
N PRO A 169 -2.02 0.40 23.88
CA PRO A 169 -2.20 1.03 22.58
C PRO A 169 -1.36 2.31 22.41
N LEU A 170 -1.29 3.16 23.45
CA LEU A 170 -0.52 4.40 23.40
C LEU A 170 0.97 4.12 23.20
N LEU A 171 1.52 3.17 23.97
CA LEU A 171 2.89 2.71 23.79
C LEU A 171 3.10 2.10 22.41
N GLY A 172 2.14 1.29 21.94
CA GLY A 172 2.14 0.73 20.59
C GLY A 172 2.26 1.82 19.52
N PHE A 173 1.46 2.89 19.59
CA PHE A 173 1.57 4.03 18.69
C PHE A 173 2.93 4.70 18.76
N THR A 174 3.47 4.96 19.95
CA THR A 174 4.81 5.55 20.11
C THR A 174 5.88 4.67 19.44
N VAL A 175 5.81 3.35 19.62
CA VAL A 175 6.73 2.38 19.01
C VAL A 175 6.56 2.34 17.48
N VAL A 176 5.33 2.42 16.96
CA VAL A 176 5.06 2.51 15.52
C VAL A 176 5.69 3.78 14.94
N PHE A 177 5.41 4.95 15.52
CA PHE A 177 5.92 6.21 15.01
C PHE A 177 7.45 6.27 15.08
N ALA A 178 8.05 5.84 16.18
CA ALA A 178 9.49 5.75 16.31
C ALA A 178 10.09 4.76 15.28
N GLY A 179 9.46 3.59 15.10
CA GLY A 179 9.86 2.58 14.13
C GLY A 179 9.73 3.05 12.67
N LEU A 180 8.67 3.78 12.34
CA LEU A 180 8.45 4.39 11.02
C LEU A 180 9.46 5.51 10.76
N ALA A 181 9.62 6.46 11.67
CA ALA A 181 10.56 7.57 11.53
C ALA A 181 11.99 7.06 11.36
N THR A 182 12.41 6.13 12.22
CA THR A 182 13.74 5.51 12.12
C THR A 182 13.86 4.58 10.92
N GLY A 183 12.81 3.86 10.53
CA GLY A 183 12.76 3.05 9.31
C GLY A 183 12.90 3.88 8.03
N ILE A 184 12.27 5.05 7.98
CA ILE A 184 12.45 6.06 6.93
C ILE A 184 13.90 6.56 6.93
N ALA A 185 14.47 6.89 8.09
CA ALA A 185 15.86 7.30 8.19
C ALA A 185 16.85 6.19 7.75
N VAL A 186 16.58 4.93 8.09
CA VAL A 186 17.40 3.76 7.68
C VAL A 186 17.30 3.49 6.18
N THR A 187 16.10 3.63 5.60
CA THR A 187 15.88 3.46 4.16
C THR A 187 16.42 4.64 3.35
N GLY A 188 16.35 5.85 3.89
CA GLY A 188 16.88 7.08 3.29
C GLY A 188 18.37 7.34 3.57
N GLY A 189 19.03 6.53 4.40
CA GLY A 189 20.29 6.88 5.06
C GLY A 189 21.41 7.40 4.16
N THR A 190 22.40 8.07 4.76
CA THR A 190 23.42 8.99 4.18
C THR A 190 24.02 8.68 2.80
N ARG A 191 24.08 7.42 2.38
CA ARG A 191 24.46 7.06 1.01
C ARG A 191 23.21 6.97 0.14
N PRO A 192 23.00 7.90 -0.82
CA PRO A 192 21.86 7.84 -1.70
C PRO A 192 21.86 6.48 -2.39
N ILE A 193 20.73 5.78 -2.30
CA ILE A 193 20.49 4.69 -3.25
C ILE A 193 20.51 5.37 -4.61
N ALA A 194 21.45 5.00 -5.48
CA ALA A 194 21.40 5.45 -6.86
C ALA A 194 20.04 4.99 -7.40
N VAL A 195 19.08 5.91 -7.47
CA VAL A 195 17.80 5.66 -8.12
C VAL A 195 18.08 5.96 -9.57
N GLU A 196 18.03 4.92 -10.40
CA GLU A 196 18.17 5.08 -11.84
C GLU A 196 17.18 6.14 -12.31
N HIS A 197 17.70 7.20 -12.93
CA HIS A 197 16.89 8.24 -13.55
C HIS A 197 16.20 7.64 -14.76
N ARG A 198 15.05 7.00 -14.53
CA ARG A 198 14.26 6.40 -15.58
C ARG A 198 13.35 7.45 -16.18
N THR A 199 13.49 7.63 -17.48
CA THR A 199 12.50 8.29 -18.31
C THR A 199 11.57 7.23 -18.91
N ALA A 200 10.33 7.60 -19.18
CA ALA A 200 9.39 6.74 -19.89
C ALA A 200 8.93 7.41 -21.19
N PRO A 201 8.82 6.69 -22.31
CA PRO A 201 8.30 7.25 -23.55
C PRO A 201 6.84 7.67 -23.39
N ARG A 202 6.41 8.68 -24.17
CA ARG A 202 5.03 9.20 -24.16
C ARG A 202 3.99 8.08 -24.28
N ARG A 203 4.22 7.11 -25.18
CA ARG A 203 3.33 5.97 -25.43
C ARG A 203 3.04 5.12 -24.19
N GLN A 204 3.95 5.06 -23.23
CA GLN A 204 3.76 4.30 -21.99
C GLN A 204 3.10 5.13 -20.88
N ARG A 205 3.44 6.43 -20.77
CA ARG A 205 2.99 7.28 -19.66
C ARG A 205 1.62 7.92 -19.89
N VAL A 206 1.28 8.29 -21.13
CA VAL A 206 0.04 9.01 -21.44
C VAL A 206 -1.22 8.18 -21.14
N PRO A 207 -1.33 6.90 -21.54
CA PRO A 207 -2.53 6.10 -21.24
C PRO A 207 -2.78 5.97 -19.74
N VAL A 208 -1.71 5.75 -18.97
CA VAL A 208 -1.78 5.65 -17.50
C VAL A 208 -2.19 6.98 -16.88
N ALA A 209 -1.61 8.09 -17.35
CA ALA A 209 -1.93 9.43 -16.84
C ALA A 209 -3.38 9.83 -17.14
N VAL A 210 -3.83 9.65 -18.39
CA VAL A 210 -5.19 10.00 -18.82
C VAL A 210 -6.22 9.09 -18.15
N GLY A 211 -6.01 7.77 -18.18
CA GLY A 211 -6.92 6.82 -17.54
C GLY A 211 -7.06 7.08 -16.04
N SER A 212 -5.95 7.41 -15.35
CA SER A 212 -6.01 7.72 -13.92
C SER A 212 -6.64 9.09 -13.63
N ALA A 213 -6.44 10.09 -14.49
CA ALA A 213 -7.12 11.38 -14.35
C ALA A 213 -8.63 11.26 -14.56
N VAL A 214 -9.05 10.47 -15.56
CA VAL A 214 -10.47 10.13 -15.77
C VAL A 214 -11.03 9.44 -14.53
N LEU A 215 -10.30 8.49 -13.93
CA LEU A 215 -10.71 7.83 -12.70
C LEU A 215 -10.90 8.83 -11.55
N VAL A 216 -9.96 9.77 -11.34
CA VAL A 216 -10.08 10.81 -10.30
C VAL A 216 -11.33 11.66 -10.53
N VAL A 217 -11.53 12.16 -11.76
CA VAL A 217 -12.70 12.98 -12.11
C VAL A 217 -14.00 12.19 -11.94
N ALA A 218 -14.04 10.93 -12.36
CA ALA A 218 -15.20 10.07 -12.20
C ALA A 218 -15.56 9.89 -10.71
N VAL A 219 -14.57 9.64 -9.85
CA VAL A 219 -14.76 9.54 -8.40
C VAL A 219 -15.28 10.85 -7.81
N ILE A 220 -14.78 11.99 -8.27
CA ILE A 220 -15.24 13.32 -7.82
C ILE A 220 -16.69 13.56 -8.23
N VAL A 221 -17.05 13.25 -9.48
CA VAL A 221 -18.41 13.42 -10.00
C VAL A 221 -19.38 12.48 -9.29
N VAL A 222 -19.07 11.18 -9.23
CA VAL A 222 -19.87 10.16 -8.55
C VAL A 222 -20.02 10.51 -7.07
N GLY A 223 -18.95 10.95 -6.42
CA GLY A 223 -19.01 11.48 -5.07
C GLY A 223 -19.96 12.68 -5.00
N GLY A 224 -19.73 13.75 -5.76
CA GLY A 224 -20.57 14.95 -5.70
C GLY A 224 -22.07 14.63 -5.84
N ILE A 225 -22.44 13.80 -6.82
CA ILE A 225 -23.81 13.32 -7.02
C ILE A 225 -24.29 12.51 -5.82
N ASP A 226 -23.48 11.58 -5.31
CA ASP A 226 -23.83 10.80 -4.13
C ASP A 226 -24.11 11.70 -2.92
N LEU A 227 -23.30 12.74 -2.70
CA LEU A 227 -23.43 13.64 -1.55
C LEU A 227 -24.70 14.48 -1.60
N ILE A 228 -25.02 15.00 -2.78
CA ILE A 228 -26.09 15.99 -2.99
C ILE A 228 -27.42 15.33 -3.38
N VAL A 229 -27.40 14.10 -3.91
CA VAL A 229 -28.60 13.49 -4.51
C VAL A 229 -28.88 12.13 -3.89
N TRP A 230 -27.99 11.16 -4.09
CA TRP A 230 -28.32 9.77 -3.75
C TRP A 230 -28.34 9.53 -2.24
N ASN A 231 -27.44 10.15 -1.48
CA ASN A 231 -27.38 9.99 -0.04
C ASN A 231 -28.61 10.61 0.66
N PRO A 232 -29.02 11.87 0.39
CA PRO A 232 -30.27 12.42 0.93
C PRO A 232 -31.51 11.57 0.58
N LEU A 233 -31.65 11.14 -0.68
CA LEU A 233 -32.77 10.30 -1.11
C LEU A 233 -32.78 8.92 -0.44
N SER A 234 -31.60 8.37 -0.14
CA SER A 234 -31.50 7.08 0.57
C SER A 234 -31.87 7.23 2.04
N LYS A 235 -31.51 8.37 2.67
CA LYS A 235 -31.78 8.65 4.09
C LYS A 235 -33.23 8.96 4.41
N VAL A 236 -33.95 9.54 3.46
CA VAL A 236 -35.35 9.94 3.65
C VAL A 236 -36.21 9.32 2.55
N PRO A 237 -36.39 7.98 2.57
CA PRO A 237 -37.11 7.28 1.52
C PRO A 237 -38.57 7.77 1.45
N GLY A 238 -39.05 7.98 0.22
CA GLY A 238 -40.43 8.43 -0.03
C GLY A 238 -40.61 9.95 -0.06
N THR A 239 -39.56 10.73 0.23
CA THR A 239 -39.59 12.20 0.13
C THR A 239 -38.80 12.66 -1.10
N ASP A 240 -39.34 13.61 -1.87
CA ASP A 240 -38.59 14.18 -2.99
C ASP A 240 -37.45 15.09 -2.51
N LEU A 241 -36.40 15.23 -3.33
CA LEU A 241 -35.18 15.95 -2.95
C LEU A 241 -35.42 17.44 -2.62
N ALA A 242 -36.38 18.09 -3.28
CA ALA A 242 -36.67 19.50 -3.04
C ALA A 242 -37.33 19.68 -1.67
N THR A 243 -38.28 18.80 -1.33
CA THR A 243 -38.90 18.76 0.00
C THR A 243 -37.88 18.45 1.09
N ILE A 244 -36.93 17.53 0.86
CA ILE A 244 -35.84 17.24 1.81
C ILE A 244 -35.07 18.54 2.13
N TYR A 245 -34.59 19.25 1.11
CA TYR A 245 -33.82 20.47 1.32
C TYR A 245 -34.63 21.62 1.90
N ALA A 246 -35.91 21.76 1.55
CA ALA A 246 -36.79 22.76 2.13
C ALA A 246 -36.96 22.53 3.64
N LEU A 247 -37.21 21.28 4.04
CA LEU A 247 -37.35 20.92 5.46
C LEU A 247 -36.04 21.10 6.24
N MET A 248 -34.89 20.79 5.64
CA MET A 248 -33.58 21.03 6.28
C MET A 248 -33.33 22.53 6.49
N ALA A 249 -33.68 23.35 5.50
CA ALA A 249 -33.55 24.80 5.61
C ALA A 249 -34.47 25.37 6.70
N GLU A 250 -35.71 24.86 6.79
CA GLU A 250 -36.70 25.29 7.79
C GLU A 250 -36.33 24.87 9.22
N ARG A 251 -35.89 23.62 9.41
CA ARG A 251 -35.71 23.02 10.75
C ARG A 251 -34.34 23.28 11.36
N ASP A 252 -33.30 23.30 10.53
CA ASP A 252 -31.89 23.32 10.97
C ASP A 252 -31.11 24.52 10.39
N GLY A 253 -31.78 25.38 9.61
CA GLY A 253 -31.12 26.52 8.97
C GLY A 253 -30.12 26.12 7.88
N PHE A 254 -30.28 24.92 7.31
CA PHE A 254 -29.37 24.38 6.31
C PHE A 254 -29.26 25.27 5.07
N SER A 255 -28.02 25.52 4.61
CA SER A 255 -27.75 26.24 3.36
C SER A 255 -27.31 25.29 2.25
N LEU A 256 -28.22 25.05 1.29
CA LEU A 256 -27.88 24.28 0.08
C LEU A 256 -26.75 24.97 -0.71
N THR A 257 -26.82 26.30 -0.85
CA THR A 257 -25.78 27.10 -1.53
C THR A 257 -24.41 26.91 -0.87
N GLY A 258 -24.34 26.97 0.47
CA GLY A 258 -23.09 26.74 1.21
C GLY A 258 -22.51 25.34 0.94
N THR A 259 -23.38 24.32 0.93
CA THR A 259 -22.98 22.93 0.66
C THR A 259 -22.51 22.73 -0.79
N LEU A 260 -23.18 23.35 -1.76
CA LEU A 260 -22.76 23.35 -3.17
C LEU A 260 -21.39 24.01 -3.36
N VAL A 261 -21.14 25.15 -2.68
CA VAL A 261 -19.84 25.82 -2.70
C VAL A 261 -18.75 24.94 -2.09
N ALA A 262 -19.00 24.35 -0.93
CA ALA A 262 -18.04 23.43 -0.29
C ALA A 262 -17.72 22.21 -1.18
N THR A 263 -18.75 21.66 -1.84
CA THR A 263 -18.58 20.54 -2.77
C THR A 263 -17.81 20.95 -4.02
N ALA A 264 -18.05 22.15 -4.55
CA ALA A 264 -17.30 22.69 -5.69
C ALA A 264 -15.82 22.92 -5.32
N ILE A 265 -15.54 23.46 -4.13
CA ILE A 265 -14.16 23.63 -3.64
C ILE A 265 -13.46 22.28 -3.54
N TRP A 266 -14.10 21.28 -2.95
CA TRP A 266 -13.57 19.91 -2.88
C TRP A 266 -13.30 19.35 -4.29
N ALA A 267 -14.25 19.47 -5.21
CA ALA A 267 -14.13 18.96 -6.57
C ALA A 267 -12.98 19.62 -7.34
N VAL A 268 -12.86 20.95 -7.27
CA VAL A 268 -11.77 21.71 -7.91
C VAL A 268 -10.43 21.35 -7.30
N PHE A 269 -10.35 21.31 -5.96
CA PHE A 269 -9.11 21.02 -5.23
C PHE A 269 -8.51 19.67 -5.63
N TRP A 270 -9.33 18.65 -5.86
CA TRP A 270 -8.85 17.32 -6.25
C TRP A 270 -8.71 17.12 -7.77
N SER A 271 -9.52 17.80 -8.58
CA SER A 271 -9.45 17.72 -10.05
C SER A 271 -8.22 18.43 -10.60
N VAL A 272 -7.89 19.63 -10.09
CA VAL A 272 -6.80 20.45 -10.63
C VAL A 272 -5.45 19.73 -10.55
N PRO A 273 -5.00 19.17 -9.40
CA PRO A 273 -3.75 18.41 -9.33
C PRO A 273 -3.75 17.20 -10.25
N ALA A 274 -4.86 16.46 -10.37
CA ALA A 274 -4.95 15.31 -11.27
C ALA A 274 -4.75 15.72 -12.73
N LEU A 275 -5.44 16.78 -13.17
CA LEU A 275 -5.31 17.32 -14.52
C LEU A 275 -3.90 17.88 -14.78
N LEU A 276 -3.28 18.53 -13.79
CA LEU A 276 -1.91 19.02 -13.88
C LEU A 276 -0.90 17.88 -14.04
N VAL A 277 -1.02 16.81 -13.24
CA VAL A 277 -0.15 15.62 -13.37
C VAL A 277 -0.34 14.96 -14.74
N ALA A 278 -1.58 14.87 -15.23
CA ALA A 278 -1.86 14.32 -16.55
C ALA A 278 -1.30 15.20 -17.68
N GLY A 279 -1.50 16.52 -17.60
CA GLY A 279 -0.95 17.49 -18.56
C GLY A 279 0.57 17.45 -18.58
N LEU A 280 1.22 17.36 -17.41
CA LEU A 280 2.68 17.22 -17.32
C LEU A 280 3.16 15.92 -17.96
N ALA A 281 2.44 14.81 -17.76
CA ALA A 281 2.76 13.52 -18.38
C ALA A 281 2.67 13.56 -19.91
N VAL A 282 1.74 14.34 -20.48
CA VAL A 282 1.69 14.61 -21.93
C VAL A 282 2.86 15.49 -22.36
N HIS A 283 3.22 16.50 -21.58
CA HIS A 283 4.30 17.44 -21.90
C HIS A 283 5.69 16.76 -21.96
N ARG A 284 6.65 17.36 -22.68
CA ARG A 284 8.04 16.83 -22.78
C ARG A 284 8.74 16.83 -21.42
N ALA A 285 8.46 17.84 -20.59
CA ALA A 285 8.98 17.96 -19.22
C ALA A 285 8.58 16.81 -18.30
N GLY A 286 7.47 16.10 -18.59
CA GLY A 286 7.04 14.92 -17.84
C GLY A 286 7.81 13.64 -18.16
N ALA A 287 8.97 13.70 -18.82
CA ALA A 287 9.77 12.50 -19.12
C ALA A 287 10.10 11.66 -17.87
N ASN A 288 10.22 12.32 -16.72
CA ASN A 288 10.51 11.69 -15.43
C ASN A 288 9.27 11.07 -14.75
N LEU A 289 8.06 11.29 -15.28
CA LEU A 289 6.81 10.68 -14.79
C LEU A 289 6.65 9.28 -15.39
N THR A 290 7.38 8.33 -14.81
CA THR A 290 7.21 6.92 -15.16
C THR A 290 5.78 6.43 -14.82
N PRO A 291 5.25 5.42 -15.53
CA PRO A 291 3.93 4.84 -15.24
C PRO A 291 3.72 4.52 -13.76
N ARG A 292 4.74 4.00 -13.08
CA ARG A 292 4.69 3.71 -11.65
C ARG A 292 4.53 4.98 -10.80
N ARG A 293 5.27 6.06 -11.10
CA ARG A 293 5.12 7.34 -10.38
C ARG A 293 3.73 7.92 -10.59
N LEU A 294 3.19 7.81 -11.80
CA LEU A 294 1.83 8.22 -12.12
C LEU A 294 0.81 7.41 -11.31
N VAL A 295 0.92 6.08 -11.26
CA VAL A 295 0.05 5.23 -10.45
C VAL A 295 0.10 5.62 -8.97
N ILE A 296 1.30 5.82 -8.40
CA ILE A 296 1.45 6.21 -6.99
C ILE A 296 0.75 7.53 -6.71
N VAL A 297 0.97 8.55 -7.55
CA VAL A 297 0.40 9.89 -7.34
C VAL A 297 -1.12 9.86 -7.56
N MET A 298 -1.59 9.27 -8.65
CA MET A 298 -3.01 9.31 -9.01
C MET A 298 -3.86 8.44 -8.10
N LEU A 299 -3.41 7.25 -7.70
CA LEU A 299 -4.13 6.45 -6.70
C LEU A 299 -4.12 7.14 -5.33
N SER A 300 -3.04 7.85 -4.97
CA SER A 300 -3.04 8.69 -3.77
C SER A 300 -4.10 9.80 -3.85
N LEU A 301 -4.25 10.44 -5.02
CA LEU A 301 -5.28 11.46 -5.25
C LEU A 301 -6.71 10.88 -5.16
N VAL A 302 -6.96 9.71 -5.75
CA VAL A 302 -8.27 9.01 -5.62
C VAL A 302 -8.59 8.74 -4.16
N GLY A 303 -7.65 8.13 -3.45
CA GLY A 303 -7.80 7.78 -2.05
C GLY A 303 -8.03 8.99 -1.15
N ALA A 304 -7.24 10.04 -1.34
CA ALA A 304 -7.35 11.28 -0.58
C ALA A 304 -8.64 12.05 -0.91
N ALA A 305 -9.07 12.09 -2.17
CA ALA A 305 -10.33 12.71 -2.55
C ALA A 305 -11.53 12.03 -1.88
N ILE A 306 -11.56 10.69 -1.88
CA ILE A 306 -12.60 9.88 -1.21
C ILE A 306 -12.53 10.06 0.31
N PHE A 307 -11.34 10.07 0.91
CA PHE A 307 -11.22 10.33 2.34
C PHE A 307 -11.70 11.73 2.71
N CYS A 308 -11.26 12.75 1.98
CA CYS A 308 -11.61 14.14 2.27
C CYS A 308 -13.06 14.50 1.95
N ARG A 309 -13.72 13.70 1.10
CA ARG A 309 -15.18 13.77 0.88
C ARG A 309 -15.95 13.72 2.20
N PHE A 310 -15.50 12.93 3.18
CA PHE A 310 -16.12 12.81 4.49
C PHE A 310 -16.33 14.19 5.14
N PHE A 311 -15.32 15.07 5.11
CA PHE A 311 -15.42 16.40 5.70
C PHE A 311 -16.43 17.30 4.96
N THR A 312 -16.52 17.16 3.63
CA THR A 312 -17.51 17.88 2.83
C THR A 312 -18.93 17.36 3.09
N GLY A 313 -19.10 16.06 3.28
CA GLY A 313 -20.39 15.41 3.54
C GLY A 313 -20.88 15.53 4.98
N PHE A 314 -19.98 15.81 5.93
CA PHE A 314 -20.32 15.80 7.36
C PHE A 314 -21.45 16.79 7.70
N GLY A 315 -21.39 18.02 7.19
CA GLY A 315 -22.39 19.05 7.48
C GLY A 315 -23.79 18.69 6.96
N ILE A 316 -23.88 18.23 5.70
CA ILE A 316 -25.17 17.80 5.13
C ILE A 316 -25.70 16.55 5.83
N GLY A 317 -24.84 15.61 6.22
CA GLY A 317 -25.22 14.40 6.95
C GLY A 317 -25.82 14.73 8.32
N MET A 318 -25.17 15.59 9.11
CA MET A 318 -25.71 16.06 10.39
C MET A 318 -27.05 16.78 10.24
N SER A 319 -27.17 17.66 9.24
CA SER A 319 -28.40 18.40 9.02
C SER A 319 -29.59 17.49 8.62
N ILE A 320 -29.34 16.42 7.86
CA ILE A 320 -30.35 15.38 7.59
C ILE A 320 -30.74 14.68 8.89
N ALA A 321 -29.76 14.30 9.71
CA ALA A 321 -29.99 13.63 10.99
C ALA A 321 -30.89 14.45 11.92
N ASP A 322 -30.57 15.75 12.07
CA ASP A 322 -31.29 16.66 12.95
C ASP A 322 -32.69 16.98 12.41
N SER A 323 -32.84 17.10 11.09
CA SER A 323 -34.13 17.43 10.45
C SER A 323 -35.11 16.26 10.40
N PHE A 324 -34.61 15.02 10.28
CA PHE A 324 -35.43 13.82 10.06
C PHE A 324 -35.31 12.76 11.17
N SER A 325 -34.58 13.08 12.25
CA SER A 325 -34.34 12.13 13.37
C SER A 325 -33.68 10.83 12.91
N THR A 326 -32.78 10.91 11.92
CA THR A 326 -31.97 9.78 11.44
C THR A 326 -30.56 9.83 12.04
N ASN A 327 -29.66 8.95 11.61
CA ASN A 327 -28.23 9.12 11.89
C ASN A 327 -27.58 10.01 10.81
N GLY A 328 -26.49 10.70 11.18
CA GLY A 328 -25.73 11.57 10.26
C GLY A 328 -24.68 10.85 9.41
N GLY A 329 -24.63 9.52 9.47
CA GLY A 329 -23.76 8.73 8.59
C GLY A 329 -24.30 8.68 7.17
N ASP A 330 -23.55 8.09 6.24
CA ASP A 330 -24.07 7.86 4.88
C ASP A 330 -25.07 6.69 4.85
N GLY A 331 -25.97 6.69 3.87
CA GLY A 331 -27.02 5.69 3.66
C GLY A 331 -27.11 5.15 2.24
N SER A 332 -26.37 5.70 1.27
CA SER A 332 -26.42 5.22 -0.11
C SER A 332 -25.49 4.01 -0.36
N ILE A 333 -25.80 3.20 -1.38
CA ILE A 333 -24.92 2.11 -1.85
C ILE A 333 -23.58 2.66 -2.34
N VAL A 334 -23.57 3.84 -2.97
CA VAL A 334 -22.34 4.45 -3.47
C VAL A 334 -21.45 4.86 -2.30
N SER A 335 -22.04 5.42 -1.25
CA SER A 335 -21.32 5.73 -0.02
C SER A 335 -20.79 4.49 0.68
N ALA A 336 -21.45 3.33 0.54
CA ALA A 336 -20.93 2.06 1.04
C ALA A 336 -19.72 1.52 0.25
N VAL A 337 -19.67 1.77 -1.06
CA VAL A 337 -18.61 1.26 -1.94
C VAL A 337 -17.39 2.19 -1.96
N LEU A 338 -17.60 3.52 -1.99
CA LEU A 338 -16.53 4.50 -2.15
C LEU A 338 -15.39 4.36 -1.13
N PRO A 339 -15.63 4.18 0.19
CA PRO A 339 -14.57 3.99 1.17
C PRO A 339 -13.65 2.82 0.82
N SER A 340 -14.21 1.69 0.36
CA SER A 340 -13.43 0.54 -0.06
C SER A 340 -12.55 0.87 -1.28
N VAL A 341 -13.08 1.62 -2.25
CA VAL A 341 -12.32 2.09 -3.42
C VAL A 341 -11.17 3.01 -2.98
N GLY A 342 -11.42 3.94 -2.07
CA GLY A 342 -10.40 4.85 -1.56
C GLY A 342 -9.29 4.13 -0.80
N GLN A 343 -9.66 3.17 0.07
CA GLN A 343 -8.72 2.32 0.80
C GLN A 343 -7.85 1.49 -0.16
N LEU A 344 -8.46 0.84 -1.15
CA LEU A 344 -7.74 0.05 -2.15
C LEU A 344 -6.80 0.91 -3.00
N ALA A 345 -7.21 2.13 -3.35
CA ALA A 345 -6.36 3.07 -4.07
C ALA A 345 -5.11 3.44 -3.26
N LEU A 346 -5.28 3.86 -2.00
CA LEU A 346 -4.15 4.17 -1.10
C LEU A 346 -3.26 2.96 -0.84
N ALA A 347 -3.85 1.78 -0.63
CA ALA A 347 -3.13 0.53 -0.47
C ALA A 347 -2.30 0.21 -1.72
N GLY A 348 -2.88 0.34 -2.92
CA GLY A 348 -2.20 0.19 -4.20
C GLY A 348 -1.05 1.18 -4.36
N ALA A 349 -1.24 2.44 -3.98
CA ALA A 349 -0.18 3.46 -3.99
C ALA A 349 0.98 3.10 -3.05
N ALA A 350 0.69 2.64 -1.83
CA ALA A 350 1.68 2.24 -0.83
C ALA A 350 2.50 1.00 -1.29
N ILE A 351 1.82 -0.01 -1.85
CA ILE A 351 2.49 -1.18 -2.43
C ILE A 351 3.36 -0.76 -3.61
N ALA A 352 2.81 0.05 -4.52
CA ALA A 352 3.54 0.55 -5.67
C ALA A 352 4.78 1.33 -5.22
N LEU A 353 4.71 2.16 -4.17
CA LEU A 353 5.83 2.89 -3.59
C LEU A 353 6.90 1.95 -2.98
N GLY A 354 6.50 0.89 -2.28
CA GLY A 354 7.39 -0.11 -1.70
C GLY A 354 8.13 -0.96 -2.74
N TRP A 355 7.52 -1.19 -3.91
CA TRP A 355 8.06 -2.07 -4.96
C TRP A 355 8.95 -1.35 -5.99
N ALA A 356 10.01 -0.67 -5.53
CA ALA A 356 10.90 0.04 -6.44
C ALA A 356 11.68 -0.88 -7.39
N PRO A 357 11.73 -0.57 -8.71
CA PRO A 357 12.55 -1.33 -9.65
C PRO A 357 14.01 -1.35 -9.22
N ARG A 358 14.68 -2.49 -9.47
CA ARG A 358 16.12 -2.63 -9.25
C ARG A 358 16.87 -1.82 -10.30
N VAL A 359 17.88 -1.08 -9.87
CA VAL A 359 18.95 -0.68 -10.79
C VAL A 359 19.71 -1.95 -11.14
N GLN A 360 19.84 -2.24 -12.44
CA GLN A 360 20.77 -3.29 -12.84
C GLN A 360 22.17 -2.82 -12.46
N SER A 361 22.74 -3.44 -11.44
CA SER A 361 24.17 -3.37 -11.20
C SER A 361 24.85 -3.99 -12.42
N ARG A 362 25.38 -3.15 -13.32
CA ARG A 362 26.35 -3.64 -14.29
C ARG A 362 27.46 -4.29 -13.46
N PRO A 363 27.92 -5.50 -13.81
CA PRO A 363 29.17 -5.99 -13.26
C PRO A 363 30.17 -4.85 -13.48
N VAL A 364 30.79 -4.39 -12.40
CA VAL A 364 32.03 -3.63 -12.57
C VAL A 364 32.88 -4.59 -13.38
N GLU A 365 33.21 -4.25 -14.63
CA GLU A 365 34.30 -4.92 -15.34
C GLU A 365 35.43 -4.88 -14.34
N SER A 366 35.65 -6.02 -13.68
CA SER A 366 36.77 -6.23 -12.79
C SER A 366 37.93 -5.77 -13.64
N ALA A 367 38.51 -4.62 -13.26
CA ALA A 367 39.68 -4.06 -13.91
C ALA A 367 40.55 -5.27 -14.20
N ALA A 368 40.66 -5.61 -15.49
CA ALA A 368 41.53 -6.67 -15.92
C ALA A 368 42.88 -6.22 -15.37
N VAL A 369 43.30 -6.87 -14.29
CA VAL A 369 44.57 -6.61 -13.66
C VAL A 369 45.56 -7.10 -14.71
N ALA A 370 46.07 -6.13 -15.46
CA ALA A 370 47.27 -6.25 -16.26
C ALA A 370 48.47 -6.46 -15.33
#